data_AF-A0A957N389-F1
#
_entry.id   AF-A0A957N389-F1
#
_cell.length_a   1.000
_cell.length_b   1.000
_cell.length_c   1.000
_cell.angle_alpha   90.00
_cell.angle_beta   90.00
_cell.angle_gamma   90.00
#
_symmetry.space_group_name_H-M   'P 1'
#
loop_
_entity.id
_entity.type
_entity.pdbx_description
1 polymer ?
#
loop_
_entity_poly.entity_id
_entity_poly.type
_entity_poly.pdbx_seq_one_letter_code
_entity_poly.pdbx_strand_id
1 'polypeptide(L)'
;ALPDGVPEAANDAHLVVNCTSLGMTPRTDTTPWPADLPFRPAQAVYDLVYNPADTLLLRQARADGAHAIGGLGMLIWQGALAFEHWTGQMPPVDVMRAAAEDAFGRRS
;
A
#
# COMPACT_ATOMS: atom_id res chain seq x y z
N ALA A 1 -3.23 -10.70 -16.58
CA ALA A 1 -4.56 -10.95 -16.02
C ALA A 1 -4.37 -11.59 -14.65
N LEU A 2 -5.28 -11.31 -13.71
CA LEU A 2 -5.30 -12.02 -12.42
C LEU A 2 -5.64 -13.51 -12.64
N PRO A 3 -5.25 -14.39 -11.72
CA PRO A 3 -5.72 -15.78 -11.72
C PRO A 3 -7.25 -15.87 -11.72
N ASP A 4 -7.78 -16.98 -12.23
CA ASP A 4 -9.21 -17.27 -12.21
C ASP A 4 -9.76 -17.23 -10.77
N GLY A 5 -10.97 -16.70 -10.59
CA GLY A 5 -11.66 -16.62 -9.28
C GLY A 5 -11.29 -15.41 -8.43
N VAL A 6 -10.24 -14.65 -8.79
CA VAL A 6 -9.87 -13.43 -8.06
C VAL A 6 -10.91 -12.32 -8.19
N PRO A 7 -11.55 -12.07 -9.35
CA PRO A 7 -12.62 -11.07 -9.45
C PRO A 7 -13.80 -11.36 -8.52
N GLU A 8 -14.22 -12.62 -8.42
CA GLU A 8 -15.29 -13.05 -7.53
C GLU A 8 -14.88 -12.89 -6.06
N ALA A 9 -13.68 -13.33 -5.69
CA ALA A 9 -13.16 -13.15 -4.34
C ALA A 9 -13.02 -11.67 -3.96
N ALA A 10 -12.60 -10.82 -4.90
CA ALA A 10 -12.50 -9.38 -4.75
C ALA A 10 -13.86 -8.72 -4.46
N ASN A 11 -14.93 -9.20 -5.12
CA ASN A 11 -16.28 -8.71 -4.90
C ASN A 11 -16.83 -9.02 -3.51
N ASP A 12 -16.35 -10.07 -2.84
CA ASP A 12 -16.76 -10.41 -1.48
C ASP A 12 -15.78 -9.86 -0.41
N ALA A 13 -14.52 -9.61 -0.78
CA ALA A 13 -13.46 -9.22 0.15
C ALA A 13 -13.64 -7.81 0.73
N HIS A 14 -13.61 -7.68 2.06
CA HIS A 14 -13.60 -6.37 2.73
C HIS A 14 -12.26 -5.65 2.62
N LEU A 15 -11.18 -6.40 2.39
CA LEU A 15 -9.81 -5.89 2.28
C LEU A 15 -9.12 -6.54 1.07
N VAL A 16 -8.56 -5.71 0.21
CA VAL A 16 -7.65 -6.09 -0.88
C VAL A 16 -6.25 -5.62 -0.52
N VAL A 17 -5.24 -6.50 -0.62
CA VAL A 17 -3.85 -6.13 -0.35
C VAL A 17 -2.99 -6.40 -1.60
N ASN A 18 -2.32 -5.38 -2.12
CA ASN A 18 -1.30 -5.57 -3.14
C ASN A 18 0.06 -5.86 -2.49
N CYS A 19 0.50 -7.10 -2.62
CA CYS A 19 1.83 -7.55 -2.18
C CYS A 19 2.84 -7.67 -3.35
N THR A 20 2.49 -7.18 -4.54
CA THR A 20 3.38 -7.20 -5.71
C THR A 20 4.15 -5.87 -5.84
N SER A 21 5.11 -5.82 -6.77
CA SER A 21 5.85 -4.60 -7.11
C SER A 21 5.23 -3.77 -8.23
N LEU A 22 4.04 -4.15 -8.74
CA LEU A 22 3.33 -3.37 -9.76
C LEU A 22 2.87 -2.04 -9.16
N GLY A 23 3.06 -0.96 -9.92
CA GLY A 23 2.83 0.43 -9.48
C GLY A 23 4.03 1.10 -8.82
N MET A 24 5.12 0.37 -8.57
CA MET A 24 6.35 0.91 -7.98
C MET A 24 7.23 1.61 -9.01
N THR A 25 7.93 2.68 -8.60
CA THR A 25 8.95 3.36 -9.41
C THR A 25 9.96 2.35 -9.98
N PRO A 26 10.32 2.42 -11.27
CA PRO A 26 9.95 3.45 -12.24
C PRO A 26 8.66 3.19 -13.03
N ARG A 27 8.00 2.03 -12.86
CA ARG A 27 6.80 1.64 -13.64
C ARG A 27 5.51 1.97 -12.89
N THR A 28 5.28 3.27 -12.72
CA THR A 28 4.18 3.80 -11.89
C THR A 28 2.80 3.76 -12.56
N ASP A 29 2.76 3.46 -13.85
CA ASP A 29 1.56 3.29 -14.68
C ASP A 29 1.01 1.84 -14.67
N THR A 30 1.58 0.96 -13.84
CA THR A 30 1.16 -0.43 -13.73
C THR A 30 0.33 -0.67 -12.47
N THR A 31 -0.58 -1.65 -12.52
CA THR A 31 -1.42 -2.07 -11.39
C THR A 31 -1.69 -3.57 -11.52
N PRO A 32 -1.77 -4.33 -10.41
CA PRO A 32 -2.24 -5.71 -10.44
C PRO A 32 -3.75 -5.80 -10.68
N TRP A 33 -4.48 -4.69 -10.53
CA TRP A 33 -5.94 -4.67 -10.51
C TRP A 33 -6.53 -4.56 -11.92
N PRO A 34 -7.59 -5.32 -12.26
CA PRO A 34 -8.23 -5.25 -13.58
C PRO A 34 -8.89 -3.88 -13.80
N ALA A 35 -8.83 -3.37 -15.03
CA ALA A 35 -9.43 -2.07 -15.36
C ALA A 35 -10.96 -2.10 -15.40
N ASP A 36 -11.56 -3.28 -15.58
CA ASP A 36 -12.98 -3.54 -15.70
C ASP A 36 -13.64 -4.04 -14.41
N LEU A 37 -12.89 -4.09 -13.31
CA LEU A 37 -13.39 -4.50 -12.01
C LEU A 37 -13.37 -3.30 -11.04
N PRO A 38 -14.51 -2.66 -10.73
CA PRO A 38 -14.54 -1.57 -9.78
C PRO A 38 -14.35 -2.06 -8.35
N PHE A 39 -13.73 -1.25 -7.49
CA PHE A 39 -13.78 -1.48 -6.05
C PHE A 39 -15.16 -1.18 -5.49
N ARG A 40 -15.52 -1.85 -4.39
CA ARG A 40 -16.77 -1.55 -3.69
C ARG A 40 -16.59 -0.30 -2.83
N PRO A 41 -17.62 0.56 -2.71
CA PRO A 41 -17.60 1.65 -1.74
C PRO A 41 -17.28 1.13 -0.34
N ALA A 42 -16.43 1.86 0.39
CA ALA A 42 -15.94 1.49 1.72
C ALA A 42 -15.12 0.19 1.84
N GLN A 43 -14.79 -0.50 0.74
CA GLN A 43 -13.78 -1.56 0.75
C GLN A 43 -12.42 -0.96 1.14
N ALA A 44 -11.61 -1.69 1.89
CA ALA A 44 -10.24 -1.29 2.17
C ALA A 44 -9.30 -1.82 1.08
N VAL A 45 -8.42 -0.95 0.57
CA VAL A 45 -7.36 -1.31 -0.38
C VAL A 45 -6.04 -0.90 0.23
N TYR A 46 -5.17 -1.87 0.50
CA TYR A 46 -3.84 -1.65 1.06
C TYR A 46 -2.78 -1.99 0.01
N ASP A 47 -2.02 -1.00 -0.44
CA ASP A 47 -0.87 -1.21 -1.31
C ASP A 47 0.42 -1.24 -0.48
N LEU A 48 1.22 -2.31 -0.57
CA LEU A 48 2.53 -2.36 0.09
C LEU A 48 3.57 -1.47 -0.58
N VAL A 49 3.31 -1.02 -1.81
CA VAL A 49 4.14 -0.02 -2.48
C VAL A 49 4.06 1.31 -1.72
N TYR A 50 5.22 1.89 -1.46
CA TYR A 50 5.38 3.20 -0.80
C TYR A 50 6.16 4.21 -1.64
N ASN A 51 6.67 3.81 -2.81
CA ASN A 51 7.31 4.70 -3.78
C ASN A 51 6.85 4.37 -5.22
N PRO A 52 6.00 5.20 -5.84
CA PRO A 52 5.44 6.45 -5.32
C PRO A 52 4.46 6.21 -4.16
N ALA A 53 4.21 7.24 -3.35
CA ALA A 53 3.24 7.17 -2.25
C ALA A 53 1.78 7.04 -2.75
N ASP A 54 1.52 7.54 -3.96
CA ASP A 54 0.21 7.51 -4.60
C ASP A 54 0.27 6.71 -5.90
N THR A 55 0.05 5.39 -5.78
CA THR A 55 0.10 4.44 -6.90
C THR A 55 -1.18 4.46 -7.74
N LEU A 56 -1.12 3.90 -8.95
CA LEU A 56 -2.30 3.73 -9.80
C LEU A 56 -3.42 2.95 -9.07
N LEU A 57 -3.07 1.91 -8.33
CA LEU A 57 -4.03 1.13 -7.53
C LEU A 57 -4.78 1.99 -6.51
N LEU A 58 -4.05 2.79 -5.75
CA LEU A 58 -4.65 3.66 -4.73
C LEU A 58 -5.53 4.75 -5.36
N ARG A 59 -5.15 5.27 -6.53
CA ARG A 59 -5.98 6.22 -7.29
C ARG A 59 -7.28 5.58 -7.78
N GLN A 60 -7.22 4.36 -8.34
CA GLN A 60 -8.39 3.59 -8.76
C GLN A 60 -9.33 3.34 -7.58
N ALA A 61 -8.79 2.86 -6.46
CA ALA A 61 -9.55 2.61 -5.24
C ALA A 61 -10.30 3.87 -4.75
N ARG A 62 -9.61 5.03 -4.68
CA ARG A 62 -10.26 6.28 -4.27
C ARG A 62 -11.32 6.75 -5.26
N ALA A 63 -11.10 6.57 -6.56
CA ALA A 63 -12.08 6.93 -7.60
C ALA A 63 -13.39 6.13 -7.46
N ASP A 64 -13.30 4.88 -7.02
CA ASP A 64 -14.43 3.99 -6.79
C ASP A 64 -15.07 4.13 -5.39
N GLY A 65 -14.57 5.05 -4.55
CA GLY A 65 -15.07 5.28 -3.19
C GLY A 65 -14.58 4.28 -2.15
N ALA A 66 -13.53 3.52 -2.44
CA ALA A 66 -12.84 2.65 -1.49
C ALA A 66 -11.86 3.44 -0.61
N HIS A 67 -11.54 2.88 0.56
CA HIS A 67 -10.55 3.41 1.48
C HIS A 67 -9.14 2.92 1.09
N ALA A 68 -8.29 3.83 0.62
CA ALA A 68 -6.98 3.51 0.09
C ALA A 68 -5.85 3.82 1.10
N ILE A 69 -5.04 2.81 1.42
CA ILE A 69 -3.94 2.84 2.40
C ILE A 69 -2.63 2.51 1.68
N GLY A 70 -1.60 3.36 1.85
CA GLY A 70 -0.28 3.17 1.24
C GLY A 70 0.73 2.45 2.14
N GLY A 71 1.81 1.94 1.53
CA GLY A 71 2.74 1.00 2.16
C GLY A 71 3.65 1.57 3.25
N LEU A 72 3.76 2.91 3.34
CA LEU A 72 4.73 3.57 4.21
C LEU A 72 4.54 3.18 5.69
N GLY A 73 3.28 3.04 6.12
CA GLY A 73 2.97 2.58 7.48
C GLY A 73 3.58 1.21 7.79
N MET A 74 3.51 0.26 6.86
CA MET A 74 4.08 -1.07 7.05
C MET A 74 5.60 -0.99 7.15
N LEU A 75 6.26 -0.21 6.29
CA LEU A 75 7.72 0.02 6.35
C LEU A 75 8.17 0.57 7.71
N ILE A 76 7.42 1.50 8.28
CA ILE A 76 7.73 2.08 9.59
C ILE A 76 7.55 1.05 10.69
N TRP A 77 6.39 0.40 10.76
CA TRP A 77 6.06 -0.51 11.86
C TRP A 77 6.93 -1.76 11.87
N GLN A 78 7.26 -2.33 10.70
CA GLN A 78 8.18 -3.47 10.65
C GLN A 78 9.58 -3.11 11.17
N GLY A 79 10.06 -1.91 10.85
CA GLY A 79 11.35 -1.42 11.36
C GLY A 79 11.31 -1.14 12.85
N ALA A 80 10.17 -0.66 13.34
CA ALA A 80 9.96 -0.36 14.75
C ALA A 80 9.96 -1.62 15.61
N LEU A 81 9.27 -2.67 15.15
CA LEU A 81 9.28 -4.00 15.78
C LEU A 81 10.67 -4.64 15.73
N ALA A 82 11.39 -4.52 14.60
CA ALA A 82 12.76 -5.03 14.51
C ALA A 82 13.70 -4.33 15.51
N PHE A 83 13.59 -3.00 15.65
CA PHE A 83 14.36 -2.24 16.62
C PHE A 83 14.05 -2.68 18.06
N GLU A 84 12.77 -2.86 18.39
CA GLU A 84 12.35 -3.38 19.70
C GLU A 84 12.91 -4.78 19.94
N HIS A 85 12.87 -5.68 18.97
CA HIS A 85 13.43 -7.02 19.08
C HIS A 85 14.94 -7.02 19.37
N TRP A 86 15.70 -6.08 18.79
CA TRP A 86 17.15 -6.01 18.99
C TRP A 86 17.56 -5.30 20.27
N THR A 87 16.81 -4.27 20.68
CA THR A 87 17.21 -3.38 21.78
C THR A 87 16.42 -3.59 23.06
N GLY A 88 15.29 -4.30 22.98
CA GLY A 88 14.30 -4.38 24.05
C GLY A 88 13.53 -3.08 24.29
N GLN A 89 13.64 -2.08 23.39
CA GLN A 89 13.00 -0.78 23.53
C GLN A 89 12.17 -0.43 22.30
N MET A 90 10.92 -0.04 22.51
CA MET A 90 10.08 0.48 21.43
C MET A 90 10.62 1.85 20.95
N PRO A 91 10.98 2.02 19.67
CA PRO A 91 11.45 3.31 19.18
C PRO A 91 10.29 4.32 19.06
N PRO A 92 10.58 5.63 19.07
CA PRO A 92 9.58 6.66 18.82
C PRO A 92 9.10 6.59 17.35
N VAL A 93 7.95 5.95 17.14
CA VAL A 93 7.37 5.68 15.80
C VAL A 93 7.15 6.97 14.99
N ASP A 94 6.79 8.05 15.66
CA ASP A 94 6.53 9.36 15.07
C ASP A 94 7.79 9.93 14.41
N VAL A 95 8.95 9.74 15.07
CA VAL A 95 10.26 10.15 14.56
C VAL A 95 10.65 9.29 13.36
N MET A 96 10.41 7.98 13.42
CA MET A 96 10.65 7.07 12.29
C MET A 96 9.79 7.46 11.08
N ARG A 97 8.53 7.84 11.31
CA ARG A 97 7.62 8.31 10.27
C ARG A 97 8.14 9.59 9.61
N ALA A 98 8.44 10.61 10.39
CA ALA A 98 8.95 11.88 9.87
C ALA A 98 10.24 11.69 9.06
N ALA A 99 11.15 10.83 9.54
CA ALA A 99 12.39 10.51 8.84
C ALA A 99 12.13 9.78 7.50
N ALA A 100 11.18 8.84 7.48
CA ALA A 100 10.83 8.12 6.25
C ALA A 100 10.18 9.06 5.22
N GLU A 101 9.24 9.90 5.65
CA GLU A 101 8.57 10.89 4.80
C GLU A 101 9.56 11.88 4.17
N ASP A 102 10.50 12.42 4.96
CA ASP A 102 11.57 13.29 4.47
C ASP A 102 12.50 12.56 3.48
N ALA A 103 12.88 11.32 3.76
CA ALA A 103 13.73 10.53 2.88
C ALA A 103 13.08 10.25 1.51
N PHE A 104 11.76 10.02 1.47
CA PHE A 104 11.04 9.79 0.22
C PHE A 104 10.62 11.09 -0.48
N GLY A 105 10.31 12.16 0.24
CA GLY A 105 10.04 13.48 -0.33
C GLY A 105 11.26 14.11 -1.02
N ARG A 106 12.49 13.78 -0.59
CA ARG A 106 13.73 14.19 -1.27
C ARG A 106 14.05 13.39 -2.53
N ARG A 107 13.34 12.28 -2.77
CA ARG A 107 13.60 11.33 -3.86
C ARG A 107 12.56 11.39 -5.00
N SER A 108 11.51 12.18 -4.83
CA SER A 108 10.41 12.38 -5.80
C SER A 108 10.66 13.56 -6.74
#